data_AF-A0A6N6KWZ8-F1
#
_entry.id   AF-A0A6N6KWZ8-F1
#
_cell.length_a   1.000
_cell.length_b   1.000
_cell.length_c   1.000
_cell.angle_alpha   90.00
_cell.angle_beta   90.00
_cell.angle_gamma   90.00
#
_symmetry.space_group_name_H-M   'P 1'
#
loop_
_entity.id
_entity.type
_entity.pdbx_description
1 polymer ?
#
loop_
_entity_poly.entity_id
_entity_poly.type
_entity_poly.pdbx_seq_one_letter_code
_entity_poly.pdbx_strand_id
1 'polypeptide(L)'
;MKNNYRLGALLSFVGILAGVLLLYFLAETYNTVIHTHFAAGEWEESNTVRFVYAILGWLGISAGALSAAVLWGFIKKQSWAWFWGAVAATILLLAGFFPMIPAADSGLPVPTLWVFFLAAIMWFGMLLIGNVDKKVIALTFTAGLAYVLTFIDGVAPISKFQSTFQSPEMFVQNTDAFWNGMYVMSQQVNWWGAVAWAIFIFAAIKRKSWAVPVGIFAGTMSMIGGYPMGIHNVFEVNRFSMFLPAPILSTILVIILCLPNTHKLIVKQDGHED
;
A
#
# COMPACT_ATOMS: atom_id res chain seq x y z
N MET A 1 25.58 -6.22 -6.45
CA MET A 1 25.62 -4.97 -7.24
C MET A 1 25.77 -3.74 -6.34
N LYS A 2 26.46 -3.87 -5.21
CA LYS A 2 26.51 -2.85 -4.16
C LYS A 2 27.08 -1.54 -4.72
N ASN A 3 26.43 -0.42 -4.40
CA ASN A 3 26.89 0.93 -4.78
C ASN A 3 27.07 1.13 -6.30
N ASN A 4 26.28 0.44 -7.14
CA ASN A 4 26.25 0.76 -8.57
C ASN A 4 25.51 2.10 -8.81
N TYR A 5 26.23 3.21 -8.67
CA TYR A 5 25.69 4.56 -8.76
C TYR A 5 25.10 4.90 -10.14
N ARG A 6 25.65 4.32 -11.22
CA ARG A 6 25.14 4.55 -12.58
C ARG A 6 23.76 3.91 -12.76
N LEU A 7 23.63 2.65 -12.34
CA LEU A 7 22.33 1.98 -12.36
C LEU A 7 21.34 2.66 -11.43
N GLY A 8 21.79 3.07 -10.24
CA GLY A 8 20.96 3.82 -9.29
C GLY A 8 20.41 5.11 -9.89
N ALA A 9 21.25 5.90 -10.56
CA ALA A 9 20.82 7.11 -11.27
C ALA A 9 19.80 6.81 -12.37
N LEU A 10 20.01 5.76 -13.17
CA LEU A 10 19.06 5.34 -14.19
C LEU A 10 17.70 4.96 -13.58
N LEU A 11 17.70 4.16 -12.51
CA LEU A 11 16.47 3.75 -11.83
C LEU A 11 15.76 4.93 -11.16
N SER A 12 16.49 5.92 -10.65
CA SER A 12 15.88 7.15 -10.14
C SER A 12 15.19 7.95 -11.24
N PHE A 13 15.77 8.00 -12.44
CA PHE A 13 15.11 8.63 -13.59
C PHE A 13 13.81 7.88 -13.96
N VAL A 14 13.82 6.55 -13.90
CA VAL A 14 12.60 5.73 -14.05
C VAL A 14 11.54 6.12 -13.01
N GLY A 15 11.93 6.35 -11.75
CA GLY A 15 11.02 6.82 -10.70
C GLY A 15 10.41 8.21 -10.97
N ILE A 16 11.21 9.15 -11.50
CA ILE A 16 10.73 10.46 -11.92
C ILE A 16 9.69 10.30 -13.04
N LEU A 17 10.01 9.51 -14.06
CA LEU A 17 9.10 9.24 -15.17
C LEU A 17 7.79 8.59 -14.67
N ALA A 18 7.88 7.61 -13.77
CA ALA A 18 6.73 6.96 -13.18
C ALA A 18 5.81 7.95 -12.44
N GLY A 19 6.37 8.91 -11.69
CA GLY A 19 5.58 9.95 -11.03
C GLY A 19 4.93 10.94 -11.99
N VAL A 20 5.61 11.30 -13.09
CA VAL A 20 5.03 12.16 -14.15
C VAL A 20 3.91 11.43 -14.90
N LEU A 21 4.13 10.16 -15.25
CA LEU A 21 3.10 9.31 -15.86
C LEU A 21 1.90 9.15 -14.95
N LEU A 22 2.11 8.97 -13.64
CA LEU A 22 1.02 8.88 -12.68
C LEU A 22 0.18 10.17 -12.65
N LEU A 23 0.82 11.35 -12.61
CA LEU A 23 0.10 12.62 -12.70
C LEU A 23 -0.77 12.68 -13.94
N TYR A 24 -0.20 12.36 -15.10
CA TYR A 24 -0.92 12.38 -16.37
C TYR A 24 -2.08 11.38 -16.39
N PHE A 25 -1.82 10.11 -16.06
CA PHE A 25 -2.84 9.04 -16.10
C PHE A 25 -3.95 9.25 -15.09
N LEU A 26 -3.65 9.74 -13.88
CA LEU A 26 -4.70 10.09 -12.93
C LEU A 26 -5.52 11.28 -13.43
N ALA A 27 -4.90 12.33 -13.95
CA ALA A 27 -5.63 13.47 -14.51
C ALA A 27 -6.54 13.07 -15.68
N GLU A 28 -6.06 12.20 -16.56
CA GLU A 28 -6.81 11.68 -17.72
C GLU A 28 -7.99 10.80 -17.31
N THR A 29 -7.79 9.90 -16.33
CA THR A 29 -8.80 8.91 -15.95
C THR A 29 -9.75 9.35 -14.85
N TYR A 30 -9.39 10.35 -14.04
CA TYR A 30 -10.12 10.75 -12.83
C TYR A 30 -11.61 10.98 -13.08
N ASN A 31 -11.94 11.94 -13.96
CA ASN A 31 -13.35 12.23 -14.24
C ASN A 31 -14.03 11.09 -15.00
N THR A 32 -13.32 10.41 -15.92
CA THR A 32 -13.91 9.32 -16.70
C THR A 32 -14.35 8.16 -15.81
N VAL A 33 -13.52 7.73 -14.86
CA VAL A 33 -13.86 6.65 -13.91
C VAL A 33 -15.03 7.09 -13.02
N ILE A 34 -14.98 8.32 -12.47
CA ILE A 34 -16.07 8.86 -11.65
C ILE A 34 -17.39 8.90 -12.41
N HIS A 35 -17.39 9.38 -13.65
CA HIS A 35 -18.62 9.50 -14.44
C HIS A 35 -19.17 8.13 -14.85
N THR A 36 -18.31 7.14 -15.06
CA THR A 36 -18.73 5.79 -15.44
C THR A 36 -19.49 5.12 -14.30
N HIS A 37 -18.93 5.10 -13.09
CA HIS A 37 -19.63 4.59 -11.89
C HIS A 37 -20.89 5.40 -11.58
N PHE A 38 -20.84 6.73 -11.71
CA PHE A 38 -22.00 7.57 -11.44
C PHE A 38 -23.15 7.28 -12.41
N ALA A 39 -22.86 7.09 -13.70
CA ALA A 39 -23.85 6.73 -14.71
C ALA A 39 -24.40 5.31 -14.52
N ALA A 40 -23.64 4.41 -13.91
CA ALA A 40 -24.08 3.07 -13.53
C ALA A 40 -24.96 3.05 -12.26
N GLY A 41 -25.12 4.18 -11.58
CA GLY A 41 -25.85 4.26 -10.31
C GLY A 41 -25.01 3.87 -9.08
N GLU A 42 -23.69 3.72 -9.24
CA GLU A 42 -22.72 3.37 -8.20
C GLU A 42 -22.09 4.65 -7.65
N TRP A 43 -22.91 5.49 -7.03
CA TRP A 43 -22.46 6.81 -6.57
C TRP A 43 -21.47 6.72 -5.40
N GLU A 44 -21.57 5.67 -4.59
CA GLU A 44 -20.64 5.39 -3.49
C GLU A 44 -19.23 5.12 -4.00
N GLU A 45 -19.10 4.34 -5.08
CA GLU A 45 -17.80 4.06 -5.70
C GLU A 45 -17.25 5.31 -6.39
N SER A 46 -18.13 6.09 -7.03
CA SER A 46 -17.77 7.40 -7.60
C SER A 46 -17.17 8.35 -6.56
N ASN A 47 -17.74 8.38 -5.35
CA ASN A 47 -17.23 9.18 -4.24
C ASN A 47 -15.93 8.62 -3.65
N THR A 48 -15.81 7.29 -3.55
CA THR A 48 -14.58 6.63 -3.13
C THR A 48 -13.43 6.97 -4.08
N VAL A 49 -13.65 6.90 -5.40
CA VAL A 49 -12.65 7.28 -6.41
C VAL A 49 -12.21 8.73 -6.25
N ARG A 50 -13.15 9.68 -6.06
CA ARG A 50 -12.83 11.10 -5.84
C ARG A 50 -11.82 11.31 -4.72
N PHE A 51 -12.00 10.60 -3.62
CA PHE A 51 -11.14 10.73 -2.45
C PHE A 51 -9.82 9.98 -2.62
N VAL A 52 -9.89 8.70 -3.03
CA VAL A 52 -8.73 7.82 -3.04
C VAL A 52 -7.76 8.15 -4.16
N TYR A 53 -8.23 8.55 -5.35
CA TYR A 53 -7.33 9.00 -6.43
C TYR A 53 -6.56 10.26 -6.03
N ALA A 54 -7.21 11.20 -5.32
CA ALA A 54 -6.53 12.41 -4.86
C ALA A 54 -5.40 12.09 -3.87
N ILE A 55 -5.66 11.19 -2.90
CA ILE A 55 -4.64 10.74 -1.93
C ILE A 55 -3.49 10.02 -2.63
N LEU A 56 -3.79 9.08 -3.52
CA LEU A 56 -2.76 8.32 -4.23
C LEU A 56 -1.97 9.18 -5.22
N GLY A 57 -2.63 10.16 -5.85
CA GLY A 57 -1.98 11.18 -6.66
C GLY A 57 -0.99 11.98 -5.82
N TRP A 58 -1.41 12.50 -4.66
CA TRP A 58 -0.52 13.25 -3.78
C TRP A 58 0.71 12.43 -3.35
N LEU A 59 0.50 11.19 -2.91
CA LEU A 59 1.57 10.29 -2.49
C LEU A 59 2.50 9.91 -3.64
N GLY A 60 1.96 9.43 -4.76
CA GLY A 60 2.74 8.90 -5.87
C GLY A 60 3.49 9.98 -6.65
N ILE A 61 2.87 11.15 -6.87
CA ILE A 61 3.55 12.28 -7.53
C ILE A 61 4.68 12.79 -6.65
N SER A 62 4.45 12.88 -5.33
CA SER A 62 5.49 13.23 -4.36
C SER A 62 6.63 12.20 -4.34
N ALA A 63 6.33 10.91 -4.51
CA ALA A 63 7.34 9.86 -4.65
C ALA A 63 8.15 10.00 -5.96
N GLY A 64 7.52 10.46 -7.05
CA GLY A 64 8.22 10.89 -8.26
C GLY A 64 9.20 12.02 -8.00
N ALA A 65 8.78 13.05 -7.27
CA ALA A 65 9.65 14.16 -6.86
C ALA A 65 10.79 13.70 -5.92
N LEU A 66 10.51 12.80 -4.98
CA LEU A 66 11.51 12.17 -4.12
C LEU A 66 12.57 11.43 -4.97
N SER A 67 12.16 10.81 -6.07
CA SER A 67 13.09 10.14 -6.99
C SER A 67 14.09 11.11 -7.63
N ALA A 68 13.76 12.40 -7.78
CA ALA A 68 14.72 13.42 -8.20
C ALA A 68 15.79 13.70 -7.14
N ALA A 69 15.42 13.73 -5.85
CA ALA A 69 16.40 13.82 -4.76
C ALA A 69 17.28 12.56 -4.69
N VAL A 70 16.70 11.39 -4.94
CA VAL A 70 17.45 10.12 -5.04
C VAL A 70 18.43 10.13 -6.21
N LEU A 71 18.02 10.65 -7.38
CA LEU A 71 18.90 10.84 -8.54
C LEU A 71 20.10 11.70 -8.17
N TRP A 72 19.86 12.85 -7.53
CA TRP A 72 20.94 13.72 -7.03
C TRP A 72 21.87 12.95 -6.08
N GLY A 73 21.31 12.16 -5.16
CA GLY A 73 22.06 11.30 -4.25
C GLY A 73 23.00 10.34 -5.00
N PHE A 74 22.52 9.64 -6.03
CA PHE A 74 23.37 8.74 -6.82
C PHE A 74 24.44 9.48 -7.64
N ILE A 75 24.12 10.64 -8.22
CA ILE A 75 25.09 11.49 -8.93
C ILE A 75 26.21 11.93 -7.98
N LYS A 76 25.86 12.27 -6.74
CA LYS A 76 26.80 12.65 -5.67
C LYS A 76 27.33 11.46 -4.87
N LYS A 77 27.14 10.24 -5.37
CA LYS A 77 27.64 8.97 -4.79
C LYS A 77 27.24 8.76 -3.33
N GLN A 78 26.08 9.28 -2.93
CA GLN A 78 25.56 9.18 -1.57
C GLN A 78 25.05 7.77 -1.27
N SER A 79 25.43 7.23 -0.11
CA SER A 79 25.08 5.87 0.32
C SER A 79 23.63 5.72 0.78
N TRP A 80 22.94 6.81 1.08
CA TRP A 80 21.53 6.80 1.48
C TRP A 80 20.57 6.70 0.30
N ALA A 81 21.01 7.01 -0.93
CA ALA A 81 20.16 7.18 -2.10
C ALA A 81 19.29 5.93 -2.37
N TRP A 82 19.91 4.74 -2.39
CA TRP A 82 19.18 3.49 -2.66
C TRP A 82 18.00 3.27 -1.71
N PHE A 83 18.10 3.69 -0.45
CA PHE A 83 17.03 3.48 0.52
C PHE A 83 15.83 4.37 0.21
N TRP A 84 16.07 5.66 -0.02
CA TRP A 84 15.01 6.59 -0.40
C TRP A 84 14.43 6.27 -1.78
N GLY A 85 15.23 5.66 -2.67
CA GLY A 85 14.73 5.06 -3.91
C GLY A 85 13.76 3.91 -3.64
N ALA A 86 14.07 3.00 -2.71
CA ALA A 86 13.15 1.93 -2.32
C ALA A 86 11.87 2.48 -1.66
N VAL A 87 11.96 3.56 -0.87
CA VAL A 87 10.79 4.26 -0.29
C VAL A 87 9.90 4.83 -1.41
N ALA A 88 10.48 5.60 -2.34
CA ALA A 88 9.74 6.16 -3.47
C ALA A 88 9.07 5.06 -4.30
N ALA A 89 9.79 3.98 -4.61
CA ALA A 89 9.25 2.85 -5.35
C ALA A 89 8.11 2.14 -4.61
N THR A 90 8.18 2.01 -3.29
CA THR A 90 7.11 1.41 -2.47
C THR A 90 5.81 2.22 -2.56
N ILE A 91 5.91 3.55 -2.52
CA ILE A 91 4.75 4.44 -2.66
C ILE A 91 4.19 4.38 -4.09
N LEU A 92 5.05 4.40 -5.11
CA LEU A 92 4.64 4.29 -6.51
C LEU A 92 4.01 2.94 -6.84
N LEU A 93 4.42 1.85 -6.19
CA LEU A 93 3.77 0.54 -6.33
C LEU A 93 2.30 0.62 -5.89
N LEU A 94 2.00 1.18 -4.72
CA LEU A 94 0.61 1.35 -4.29
C LEU A 94 -0.16 2.29 -5.24
N ALA A 95 0.43 3.45 -5.54
CA ALA A 95 -0.23 4.49 -6.34
C ALA A 95 -0.44 4.07 -7.81
N GLY A 96 0.42 3.20 -8.36
CA GLY A 96 0.22 2.63 -9.69
C GLY A 96 -0.78 1.48 -9.71
N PHE A 97 -0.79 0.66 -8.65
CA PHE A 97 -1.68 -0.50 -8.55
C PHE A 97 -3.13 -0.10 -8.30
N PHE A 98 -3.42 0.60 -7.19
CA PHE A 98 -4.80 0.76 -6.74
C PHE A 98 -5.75 1.41 -7.79
N PRO A 99 -5.37 2.50 -8.49
CA PRO A 99 -6.24 3.12 -9.49
C PRO A 99 -6.63 2.21 -10.66
N MET A 100 -5.91 1.10 -10.89
CA MET A 100 -6.31 0.14 -11.89
C MET A 100 -7.63 -0.56 -11.55
N ILE A 101 -7.95 -0.69 -10.25
CA ILE A 101 -9.08 -1.48 -9.76
C ILE A 101 -10.41 -0.87 -10.20
N PRO A 102 -10.76 0.38 -9.82
CA PRO A 102 -12.04 0.97 -10.24
C PRO A 102 -12.10 1.21 -11.76
N ALA A 103 -10.97 1.50 -12.41
CA ALA A 103 -10.93 1.57 -13.87
C ALA A 103 -11.26 0.22 -14.53
N ALA A 104 -10.67 -0.88 -14.07
CA ALA A 104 -10.93 -2.21 -14.60
C ALA A 104 -12.35 -2.69 -14.32
N ASP A 105 -12.88 -2.39 -13.14
CA ASP A 105 -14.26 -2.71 -12.76
C ASP A 105 -15.28 -2.00 -13.67
N SER A 106 -14.95 -0.76 -14.07
CA SER A 106 -15.68 0.03 -15.08
C SER A 106 -15.42 -0.40 -16.54
N GLY A 107 -14.60 -1.42 -16.80
CA GLY A 107 -14.21 -1.83 -18.16
C GLY A 107 -13.36 -0.80 -18.92
N LEU A 108 -12.73 0.14 -18.21
CA LEU A 108 -11.90 1.21 -18.77
C LEU A 108 -10.43 0.77 -18.89
N PRO A 109 -9.62 1.47 -19.73
CA PRO A 109 -8.18 1.26 -19.77
C PRO A 109 -7.50 1.50 -18.41
N VAL A 110 -6.45 0.74 -18.12
CA VAL A 110 -5.71 0.76 -16.84
C VAL A 110 -4.26 1.27 -16.98
N PRO A 111 -4.03 2.51 -17.45
CA PRO A 111 -2.69 2.98 -17.78
C PRO A 111 -1.76 3.10 -16.56
N THR A 112 -2.30 3.22 -15.35
CA THR A 112 -1.49 3.27 -14.10
C THR A 112 -0.72 1.98 -13.83
N LEU A 113 -1.08 0.87 -14.48
CA LEU A 113 -0.32 -0.38 -14.39
C LEU A 113 1.12 -0.23 -14.91
N TRP A 114 1.38 0.69 -15.85
CA TRP A 114 2.74 1.02 -16.27
C TRP A 114 3.55 1.64 -15.13
N VAL A 115 2.94 2.51 -14.32
CA VAL A 115 3.57 3.10 -13.13
C VAL A 115 3.94 1.99 -12.15
N PHE A 116 3.05 1.02 -11.92
CA PHE A 116 3.32 -0.14 -11.07
C PHE A 116 4.53 -0.96 -11.55
N PHE A 117 4.62 -1.29 -12.85
CA PHE A 117 5.75 -2.07 -13.36
C PHE A 117 7.08 -1.32 -13.27
N LEU A 118 7.09 -0.02 -13.60
CA LEU A 118 8.29 0.82 -13.45
C LEU A 118 8.73 0.89 -11.98
N ALA A 119 7.77 1.04 -11.06
CA ALA A 119 8.02 1.05 -9.64
C ALA A 119 8.55 -0.31 -9.13
N ALA A 120 8.05 -1.43 -9.65
CA ALA A 120 8.54 -2.76 -9.30
C ALA A 120 10.00 -2.95 -9.73
N ILE A 121 10.35 -2.57 -10.96
CA ILE A 121 11.73 -2.60 -11.47
C ILE A 121 12.63 -1.74 -10.57
N MET A 122 12.18 -0.53 -10.25
CA MET A 122 12.90 0.37 -9.37
C MET A 122 13.07 -0.22 -7.97
N TRP A 123 12.03 -0.79 -7.37
CA TRP A 123 12.05 -1.35 -6.02
C TRP A 123 13.10 -2.45 -5.90
N PHE A 124 13.03 -3.49 -6.75
CA PHE A 124 14.02 -4.57 -6.74
C PHE A 124 15.43 -4.05 -7.05
N GLY A 125 15.57 -3.17 -8.04
CA GLY A 125 16.85 -2.58 -8.41
C GLY A 125 17.51 -1.82 -7.25
N MET A 126 16.75 -1.02 -6.52
CA MET A 126 17.24 -0.27 -5.35
C MET A 126 17.71 -1.19 -4.21
N LEU A 127 17.00 -2.29 -3.95
CA LEU A 127 17.40 -3.28 -2.94
C LEU A 127 18.68 -4.04 -3.34
N LEU A 128 18.85 -4.36 -4.62
CA LEU A 128 20.07 -4.98 -5.14
C LEU A 128 21.28 -4.04 -5.08
N ILE A 129 21.09 -2.74 -5.32
CA ILE A 129 22.12 -1.71 -5.14
C ILE A 129 22.46 -1.52 -3.66
N GLY A 130 21.45 -1.57 -2.79
CA GLY A 130 21.60 -1.55 -1.33
C GLY A 130 22.23 -2.80 -0.73
N ASN A 131 22.41 -3.86 -1.54
CA ASN A 131 22.91 -5.16 -1.11
C ASN A 131 22.08 -5.76 0.04
N VAL A 132 20.76 -5.62 -0.05
CA VAL A 132 19.81 -6.19 0.90
C VAL A 132 19.78 -7.70 0.75
N ASP A 133 19.72 -8.41 1.88
CA ASP A 133 19.68 -9.86 1.90
C ASP A 133 18.42 -10.41 1.24
N LYS A 134 18.55 -11.47 0.43
CA LYS A 134 17.46 -12.03 -0.37
C LYS A 134 16.27 -12.49 0.48
N LYS A 135 16.50 -13.03 1.69
CA LYS A 135 15.43 -13.45 2.58
C LYS A 135 14.70 -12.24 3.17
N VAL A 136 15.43 -11.15 3.44
CA VAL A 136 14.81 -9.87 3.84
C VAL A 136 13.98 -9.31 2.69
N ILE A 137 14.48 -9.33 1.44
CA ILE A 137 13.72 -8.92 0.25
C ILE A 137 12.42 -9.74 0.13
N ALA A 138 12.50 -11.07 0.26
CA ALA A 138 11.31 -11.93 0.19
C ALA A 138 10.31 -11.61 1.30
N LEU A 139 10.78 -11.44 2.55
CA LEU A 139 9.93 -11.07 3.67
C LEU A 139 9.23 -9.72 3.45
N THR A 140 9.98 -8.70 3.03
CA THR A 140 9.41 -7.36 2.82
C THR A 140 8.57 -7.26 1.56
N PHE A 141 8.81 -8.09 0.55
CA PHE A 141 7.91 -8.24 -0.58
C PHE A 141 6.55 -8.81 -0.15
N THR A 142 6.55 -9.88 0.64
CA THR A 142 5.30 -10.45 1.19
C THR A 142 4.60 -9.47 2.13
N ALA A 143 5.34 -8.72 2.96
CA ALA A 143 4.78 -7.63 3.74
C ALA A 143 4.24 -6.49 2.86
N GLY A 144 4.82 -6.26 1.68
CA GLY A 144 4.30 -5.36 0.66
C GLY A 144 2.93 -5.77 0.13
N LEU A 145 2.67 -7.08 0.00
CA LEU A 145 1.33 -7.59 -0.31
C LEU A 145 0.36 -7.30 0.84
N ALA A 146 0.77 -7.54 2.09
CA ALA A 146 -0.06 -7.21 3.26
C ALA A 146 -0.35 -5.71 3.36
N TYR A 147 0.64 -4.86 3.07
CA TYR A 147 0.49 -3.40 2.97
C TYR A 147 -0.60 -3.01 1.97
N VAL A 148 -0.52 -3.49 0.73
CA VAL A 148 -1.48 -3.14 -0.33
C VAL A 148 -2.87 -3.68 0.00
N LEU A 149 -2.98 -4.94 0.44
CA LEU A 149 -4.26 -5.54 0.81
C LEU A 149 -4.90 -4.81 2.00
N THR A 150 -4.11 -4.43 3.01
CA THR A 150 -4.62 -3.66 4.16
C THR A 150 -5.09 -2.27 3.71
N PHE A 151 -4.40 -1.63 2.76
CA PHE A 151 -4.86 -0.37 2.20
C PHE A 151 -6.22 -0.52 1.49
N ILE A 152 -6.38 -1.57 0.68
CA ILE A 152 -7.63 -1.90 -0.01
C ILE A 152 -8.77 -2.16 0.99
N ASP A 153 -8.49 -2.90 2.07
CA ASP A 153 -9.44 -3.13 3.16
C ASP A 153 -9.81 -1.85 3.90
N GLY A 154 -9.03 -0.78 3.79
CA GLY A 154 -9.42 0.54 4.24
C GLY A 154 -10.11 1.37 3.16
N VAL A 155 -10.02 1.03 1.86
CA VAL A 155 -10.80 1.72 0.82
C VAL A 155 -12.22 1.17 0.74
N ALA A 156 -12.40 -0.14 0.74
CA ALA A 156 -13.71 -0.77 0.59
C ALA A 156 -14.79 -0.33 1.61
N PRO A 157 -14.46 -0.03 2.89
CA PRO A 157 -15.43 0.51 3.83
C PRO A 157 -15.97 1.89 3.44
N ILE A 158 -15.23 2.67 2.64
CA ILE A 158 -15.65 4.00 2.18
C ILE A 158 -16.91 3.90 1.34
N SER A 159 -16.96 2.96 0.40
CA SER A 159 -18.16 2.70 -0.41
C SER A 159 -19.27 2.09 0.44
N LYS A 160 -18.93 1.12 1.32
CA LYS A 160 -19.92 0.43 2.17
C LYS A 160 -20.64 1.37 3.15
N PHE A 161 -19.95 2.26 3.85
CA PHE A 161 -20.63 3.17 4.79
C PHE A 161 -21.62 4.11 4.07
N GLN A 162 -21.31 4.50 2.83
CA GLN A 162 -22.18 5.34 2.00
C GLN A 162 -23.40 4.57 1.48
N SER A 163 -23.25 3.27 1.23
CA SER A 163 -24.35 2.41 0.80
C SER A 163 -25.36 2.12 1.91
N THR A 164 -24.93 2.04 3.18
CA THR A 164 -25.84 1.72 4.30
C THR A 164 -26.80 2.87 4.63
N PHE A 165 -26.34 4.12 4.52
CA PHE A 165 -27.15 5.31 4.84
C PHE A 165 -27.08 6.37 3.76
N GLN A 166 -28.11 6.37 2.91
CA GLN A 166 -28.21 7.27 1.76
C GLN A 166 -29.07 8.51 2.04
N SER A 167 -29.89 8.50 3.09
CA SER A 167 -30.65 9.68 3.57
C SER A 167 -30.57 9.84 5.10
N PRO A 168 -30.70 11.07 5.63
CA PRO A 168 -30.74 11.32 7.07
C PRO A 168 -31.84 10.55 7.82
N GLU A 169 -32.95 10.20 7.17
CA GLU A 169 -34.04 9.46 7.82
C GLU A 169 -33.64 8.01 8.16
N MET A 170 -32.74 7.42 7.36
CA MET A 170 -32.27 6.05 7.58
C MET A 170 -31.39 5.90 8.82
N PHE A 171 -30.83 7.00 9.34
CA PHE A 171 -30.01 6.99 10.56
C PHE A 171 -30.79 6.71 11.86
N VAL A 172 -32.10 7.01 11.88
CA VAL A 172 -32.88 7.01 13.13
C VAL A 172 -33.46 5.63 13.46
N GLN A 173 -33.62 4.74 12.48
CA GLN A 173 -34.39 3.49 12.63
C GLN A 173 -33.77 2.25 11.96
N ASN A 174 -32.45 2.18 11.78
CA ASN A 174 -31.84 1.04 11.09
C ASN A 174 -30.98 0.17 12.03
N THR A 175 -31.24 -1.15 12.01
CA THR A 175 -30.48 -2.17 12.72
C THR A 175 -29.01 -2.26 12.32
N ASP A 176 -28.64 -1.73 11.15
CA ASP A 176 -27.27 -1.72 10.62
C ASP A 176 -26.41 -0.55 11.11
N ALA A 177 -26.94 0.33 11.97
CA ALA A 177 -26.22 1.50 12.48
C ALA A 177 -24.88 1.15 13.14
N PHE A 178 -24.82 0.03 13.87
CA PHE A 178 -23.56 -0.47 14.43
C PHE A 178 -22.54 -0.79 13.32
N TRP A 179 -22.94 -1.54 12.30
CA TRP A 179 -22.05 -1.95 11.21
C TRP A 179 -21.63 -0.78 10.33
N ASN A 180 -22.50 0.19 10.13
CA ASN A 180 -22.13 1.46 9.51
C ASN A 180 -20.98 2.16 10.27
N GLY A 181 -21.12 2.27 11.60
CA GLY A 181 -20.04 2.78 12.45
C GLY A 181 -18.76 1.94 12.34
N MET A 182 -18.90 0.61 12.27
CA MET A 182 -17.76 -0.30 12.08
C MET A 182 -17.05 -0.11 10.74
N TYR A 183 -17.75 0.19 9.64
CA TYR A 183 -17.10 0.54 8.37
C TYR A 183 -16.21 1.78 8.53
N VAL A 184 -16.68 2.82 9.22
CA VAL A 184 -15.91 4.06 9.45
C VAL A 184 -14.71 3.83 10.39
N MET A 185 -14.88 3.02 11.44
CA MET A 185 -13.79 2.72 12.38
C MET A 185 -12.74 1.80 11.75
N SER A 186 -13.17 0.74 11.04
CA SER A 186 -12.27 -0.20 10.36
C SER A 186 -11.47 0.47 9.24
N GLN A 187 -12.07 1.41 8.50
CA GLN A 187 -11.38 2.24 7.51
C GLN A 187 -10.08 2.85 8.08
N GLN A 188 -10.21 3.54 9.22
CA GLN A 188 -9.10 4.24 9.86
C GLN A 188 -8.05 3.26 10.39
N VAL A 189 -8.49 2.18 11.04
CA VAL A 189 -7.61 1.13 11.57
C VAL A 189 -6.79 0.49 10.45
N ASN A 190 -7.42 0.15 9.33
CA ASN A 190 -6.76 -0.46 8.19
C ASN A 190 -5.75 0.51 7.54
N TRP A 191 -6.08 1.79 7.35
CA TRP A 191 -5.10 2.74 6.82
C TRP A 191 -3.91 2.98 7.75
N TRP A 192 -4.11 2.99 9.07
CA TRP A 192 -3.00 2.98 10.02
C TRP A 192 -2.18 1.70 9.94
N GLY A 193 -2.82 0.53 9.79
CA GLY A 193 -2.15 -0.74 9.55
C GLY A 193 -1.30 -0.72 8.27
N ALA A 194 -1.81 -0.15 7.18
CA ALA A 194 -1.08 0.00 5.93
C ALA A 194 0.16 0.89 6.09
N VAL A 195 0.03 2.05 6.77
CA VAL A 195 1.17 2.91 7.10
C VAL A 195 2.20 2.16 7.94
N ALA A 196 1.75 1.41 8.95
CA ALA A 196 2.64 0.61 9.79
C ALA A 196 3.36 -0.50 9.01
N TRP A 197 2.70 -1.16 8.05
CA TRP A 197 3.34 -2.13 7.16
C TRP A 197 4.42 -1.48 6.29
N ALA A 198 4.17 -0.29 5.74
CA ALA A 198 5.19 0.46 5.00
C ALA A 198 6.41 0.79 5.87
N ILE A 199 6.18 1.25 7.11
CA ILE A 199 7.26 1.53 8.07
C ILE A 199 8.02 0.24 8.40
N PHE A 200 7.33 -0.87 8.63
CA PHE A 200 7.93 -2.19 8.85
C PHE A 200 8.87 -2.57 7.70
N ILE A 201 8.42 -2.43 6.45
CA ILE A 201 9.22 -2.73 5.25
C ILE A 201 10.54 -1.94 5.28
N PHE A 202 10.47 -0.62 5.52
CA PHE A 202 11.64 0.25 5.55
C PHE A 202 12.59 -0.09 6.70
N ALA A 203 12.04 -0.35 7.89
CA ALA A 203 12.80 -0.74 9.07
C ALA A 203 13.49 -2.09 8.88
N ALA A 204 12.80 -3.07 8.31
CA ALA A 204 13.30 -4.41 8.05
C ALA A 204 14.41 -4.43 6.98
N ILE A 205 14.24 -3.67 5.89
CA ILE A 205 15.29 -3.47 4.87
C ILE A 205 16.55 -2.86 5.50
N LYS A 206 16.38 -1.96 6.48
CA LYS A 206 17.47 -1.37 7.26
C LYS A 206 17.91 -2.20 8.46
N ARG A 207 17.35 -3.39 8.66
CA ARG A 207 17.67 -4.32 9.76
C ARG A 207 17.59 -3.67 11.14
N LYS A 208 16.57 -2.85 11.36
CA LYS A 208 16.34 -2.20 12.65
C LYS A 208 15.68 -3.16 13.63
N SER A 209 16.16 -3.19 14.87
CA SER A 209 15.63 -4.06 15.93
C SER A 209 14.15 -3.80 16.22
N TRP A 210 13.73 -2.53 16.14
CA TRP A 210 12.33 -2.15 16.31
C TRP A 210 11.42 -2.49 15.12
N ALA A 211 11.95 -3.04 14.02
CA ALA A 211 11.10 -3.48 12.91
C ALA A 211 10.11 -4.56 13.35
N VAL A 212 10.54 -5.56 14.14
CA VAL A 212 9.67 -6.65 14.61
C VAL A 212 8.42 -6.13 15.35
N PRO A 213 8.53 -5.31 16.41
CA PRO A 213 7.34 -4.80 17.08
C PRO A 213 6.44 -3.95 16.17
N VAL A 214 7.00 -3.20 15.22
CA VAL A 214 6.20 -2.45 14.24
C VAL A 214 5.46 -3.38 13.27
N GLY A 215 6.07 -4.48 12.82
CA GLY A 215 5.40 -5.47 11.98
C GLY A 215 4.29 -6.21 12.70
N ILE A 216 4.48 -6.52 13.99
CA ILE A 216 3.43 -7.10 14.84
C ILE A 216 2.27 -6.11 14.99
N PHE A 217 2.56 -4.84 15.30
CA PHE A 217 1.55 -3.79 15.35
C PHE A 217 0.79 -3.67 14.02
N ALA A 218 1.49 -3.60 12.90
CA ALA A 218 0.90 -3.50 11.57
C ALA A 218 -0.06 -4.67 11.28
N GLY A 219 0.39 -5.91 11.51
CA GLY A 219 -0.45 -7.07 11.28
C GLY A 219 -1.64 -7.15 12.22
N THR A 220 -1.47 -6.73 13.47
CA THR A 220 -2.58 -6.69 14.44
C THR A 220 -3.63 -5.65 14.05
N MET A 221 -3.22 -4.48 13.55
CA MET A 221 -4.14 -3.47 13.02
C MET A 221 -4.93 -4.03 11.82
N SER A 222 -4.26 -4.68 10.86
CA SER A 222 -4.94 -5.35 9.74
C SER A 222 -5.94 -6.41 10.21
N MET A 223 -5.61 -7.17 11.26
CA MET A 223 -6.52 -8.18 11.83
C MET A 223 -7.74 -7.55 12.51
N ILE A 224 -7.52 -6.51 13.32
CA ILE A 224 -8.60 -5.80 14.04
C ILE A 224 -9.56 -5.12 13.06
N GLY A 225 -9.04 -4.46 12.02
CA GLY A 225 -9.87 -3.79 11.02
C GLY A 225 -10.48 -4.75 10.00
N GLY A 226 -9.77 -5.82 9.62
CA GLY A 226 -10.18 -6.73 8.55
C GLY A 226 -11.12 -7.86 8.99
N TYR A 227 -10.83 -8.58 10.08
CA TYR A 227 -11.63 -9.78 10.45
C TYR A 227 -13.11 -9.46 10.73
N PRO A 228 -13.47 -8.43 11.51
CA PRO A 228 -14.89 -8.11 11.74
C PRO A 228 -15.65 -7.87 10.42
N MET A 229 -15.04 -7.13 9.50
CA MET A 229 -15.65 -6.82 8.20
C MET A 229 -15.70 -8.04 7.29
N GLY A 230 -14.63 -8.85 7.31
CA GLY A 230 -14.55 -10.13 6.62
C GLY A 230 -15.67 -11.08 7.01
N ILE A 231 -15.84 -11.31 8.31
CA ILE A 231 -16.83 -12.22 8.87
C ILE A 231 -18.25 -11.70 8.59
N HIS A 232 -18.52 -10.42 8.88
CA HIS A 232 -19.83 -9.84 8.65
C HIS A 232 -20.24 -9.92 7.17
N ASN A 233 -19.35 -9.55 6.26
CA ASN A 233 -19.63 -9.59 4.83
C ASN A 233 -19.85 -11.03 4.33
N VAL A 234 -19.15 -12.05 4.85
CA VAL A 234 -19.44 -13.46 4.50
C VAL A 234 -20.88 -13.83 4.81
N PHE A 235 -21.41 -13.40 5.96
CA PHE A 235 -22.81 -13.63 6.32
C PHE A 235 -23.79 -12.78 5.51
N GLU A 236 -23.41 -11.55 5.14
CA GLU A 236 -24.23 -10.65 4.32
C GLU A 236 -24.40 -11.19 2.89
N VAL A 237 -23.29 -11.54 2.22
CA VAL A 237 -23.30 -11.90 0.80
C VAL A 237 -23.24 -13.42 0.53
N ASN A 238 -23.17 -14.25 1.57
CA ASN A 238 -23.10 -15.72 1.49
C ASN A 238 -21.99 -16.24 0.54
N ARG A 239 -20.87 -15.52 0.44
CA ARG A 239 -19.70 -15.86 -0.38
C ARG A 239 -18.42 -15.38 0.29
N PHE A 240 -17.26 -15.79 -0.26
CA PHE A 240 -15.97 -15.34 0.24
C PHE A 240 -15.85 -13.80 0.23
N SER A 241 -15.39 -13.23 1.34
CA SER A 241 -15.27 -11.80 1.52
C SER A 241 -13.89 -11.28 1.08
N MET A 242 -13.89 -10.22 0.27
CA MET A 242 -12.65 -9.54 -0.14
C MET A 242 -11.95 -8.78 1.00
N PHE A 243 -12.55 -8.70 2.20
CA PHE A 243 -11.92 -8.18 3.42
C PHE A 243 -11.08 -9.21 4.19
N LEU A 244 -11.07 -10.48 3.78
CA LEU A 244 -10.32 -11.55 4.47
C LEU A 244 -8.86 -11.73 4.03
N PRO A 245 -8.45 -11.46 2.77
CA PRO A 245 -7.07 -11.64 2.33
C PRO A 245 -6.03 -10.89 3.18
N ALA A 246 -6.26 -9.61 3.50
CA ALA A 246 -5.32 -8.83 4.30
C ALA A 246 -5.15 -9.39 5.73
N PRO A 247 -6.21 -9.56 6.55
CA PRO A 247 -6.06 -10.06 7.91
C PRO A 247 -5.50 -11.49 7.98
N ILE A 248 -5.81 -12.36 7.00
CA ILE A 248 -5.23 -13.71 6.93
C ILE A 248 -3.72 -13.64 6.67
N LEU A 249 -3.30 -12.89 5.64
CA LEU A 249 -1.88 -12.74 5.33
C LEU A 249 -1.13 -12.07 6.49
N SER A 250 -1.73 -11.06 7.11
CA SER A 250 -1.19 -10.40 8.30
C SER A 250 -1.08 -11.36 9.49
N THR A 251 -2.05 -12.25 9.71
CA THR A 251 -1.97 -13.28 10.76
C THR A 251 -0.76 -14.19 10.53
N ILE A 252 -0.57 -14.66 9.29
CA ILE A 252 0.59 -15.48 8.91
C ILE A 252 1.89 -14.73 9.16
N LEU A 253 1.97 -13.46 8.75
CA LEU A 253 3.16 -12.64 8.94
C LEU A 253 3.45 -12.35 10.42
N VAL A 254 2.43 -12.10 11.25
CA VAL A 254 2.60 -11.94 12.70
C VAL A 254 3.19 -13.20 13.31
N ILE A 255 2.66 -14.38 12.97
CA ILE A 255 3.23 -15.66 13.41
C ILE A 255 4.68 -15.78 12.98
N ILE A 256 4.99 -15.49 11.71
CA ILE A 256 6.36 -15.52 11.17
C ILE A 256 7.28 -14.55 11.94
N LEU A 257 6.82 -13.34 12.26
CA LEU A 257 7.61 -12.32 12.98
C LEU A 257 7.90 -12.73 14.43
N CYS A 258 7.02 -13.50 15.06
CA CYS A 258 7.23 -14.07 16.39
C CYS A 258 8.23 -15.24 16.40
N LEU A 259 8.61 -15.79 15.24
CA LEU A 259 9.60 -16.87 15.19
C LEU A 259 11.03 -16.34 15.44
N PRO A 260 11.85 -17.08 16.22
CA PRO A 260 13.21 -16.65 16.57
C PRO A 260 14.12 -16.51 15.35
N ASN A 261 13.89 -17.31 14.31
CA ASN A 261 14.67 -17.25 13.07
C ASN A 261 14.41 -15.94 12.29
N THR A 262 13.18 -15.44 12.32
CA THR A 262 12.82 -14.16 11.68
C THR A 262 13.42 -13.00 12.46
N HIS A 263 13.39 -13.07 13.80
CA HIS A 263 14.07 -12.08 14.64
C HIS A 263 15.57 -12.02 14.33
N LYS A 264 16.26 -13.18 14.24
CA LYS A 264 17.68 -13.25 13.83
C LYS A 264 17.95 -12.76 12.40
N LEU A 265 16.96 -12.90 11.51
CA LEU A 265 17.08 -12.43 10.13
C LEU A 265 17.04 -10.90 10.04
N ILE A 266 16.14 -10.28 10.81
CA ILE A 266 15.90 -8.83 10.81
C ILE A 266 16.92 -8.11 11.69
N VAL A 267 17.14 -8.61 12.90
CA VAL A 267 18.11 -8.06 13.85
C VAL A 267 19.46 -8.69 13.51
N LYS A 268 20.32 -7.91 12.84
CA LYS A 268 21.72 -8.29 12.74
C LYS A 268 22.23 -8.47 14.17
N GLN A 269 22.72 -9.66 14.52
CA GLN A 269 23.53 -9.78 15.73
C GLN A 269 24.71 -8.86 15.51
N ASP A 270 24.71 -7.70 16.17
CA ASP A 270 25.93 -6.96 16.39
C ASP A 270 26.80 -7.92 17.19
N GLY A 271 27.79 -8.49 16.49
CA GLY A 271 28.89 -9.15 17.18
C GLY A 271 29.48 -8.11 18.11
N HIS A 272 29.77 -8.53 19.34
CA HIS A 272 30.65 -7.80 20.24
C HIS A 272 31.87 -7.24 19.48
N GLU A 273 31.88 -5.93 19.32
CA GLU A 273 33.08 -5.09 19.19
C GLU A 273 32.86 -3.95 20.19
N ASP A 274 32.97 -4.31 21.47
CA ASP A 274 33.98 -3.83 22.43
C ASP A 274 33.67 -4.41 23.83
#